data_AF-A0A2V5TYE3-F1
#
_entry.id   AF-A0A2V5TYE3-F1
#
_cell.length_a   1.000
_cell.length_b   1.000
_cell.length_c   1.000
_cell.angle_alpha   90.00
_cell.angle_beta   90.00
_cell.angle_gamma   90.00
#
_symmetry.space_group_name_H-M   'P 1'
#
loop_
_entity.id
_entity.type
_entity.pdbx_description
1 polymer ?
#
loop_
_entity_poly.entity_id
_entity_poly.type
_entity_poly.pdbx_seq_one_letter_code
_entity_poly.pdbx_strand_id
1 'polypeptide(L)' 'MQARDALARLCRTYWYPLYAYVRRQGHSPHDAQDLTQEFFARLLAKNYLGDVDRSKGRFRSFLLASLKHFLANEWD' A
#
# COMPACT_ATOMS: atom_id res chain seq x y z
N MET A 1 -18.78 9.27 7.25
CA MET A 1 -18.78 7.99 6.50
C MET A 1 -17.92 7.98 5.24
N GLN A 2 -17.63 9.11 4.58
CA GLN A 2 -16.90 9.15 3.30
C GLN A 2 -15.44 8.64 3.32
N ALA A 3 -14.76 8.70 4.46
CA ALA A 3 -13.36 8.27 4.58
C ALA A 3 -13.17 6.76 4.33
N ARG A 4 -14.07 5.92 4.87
CA ARG A 4 -14.01 4.45 4.72
C ARG A 4 -14.31 4.00 3.29
N ASP A 5 -15.22 4.65 2.59
CA ASP A 5 -15.56 4.28 1.21
C ASP A 5 -14.49 4.71 0.21
N ALA A 6 -13.92 5.91 0.40
CA ALA A 6 -12.77 6.36 -0.37
C ALA A 6 -11.58 5.42 -0.18
N LEU A 7 -11.38 4.96 1.05
CA LEU A 7 -10.35 4.00 1.42
C LEU A 7 -10.54 2.64 0.75
N ALA A 8 -11.75 2.08 0.82
CA ALA A 8 -12.06 0.81 0.17
C ALA A 8 -11.82 0.87 -1.35
N ARG A 9 -12.15 2.00 -2.00
CA ARG A 9 -11.81 2.24 -3.41
C ARG A 9 -10.32 2.30 -3.66
N LEU A 10 -9.56 2.98 -2.79
CA LEU A 10 -8.10 3.04 -2.90
C LEU A 10 -7.46 1.66 -2.75
N CYS A 11 -7.85 0.90 -1.72
CA CYS A 11 -7.40 -0.47 -1.52
C CYS A 11 -7.66 -1.30 -2.78
N ARG A 12 -8.89 -1.32 -3.31
CA ARG A 12 -9.21 -2.09 -4.54
C ARG A 12 -8.44 -1.62 -5.78
N THR A 13 -8.20 -0.32 -5.91
CA THR A 13 -7.51 0.25 -7.08
C THR A 13 -6.01 -0.05 -7.05
N TYR A 14 -5.40 0.02 -5.87
CA TYR A 14 -3.95 -0.11 -5.70
C TYR A 14 -3.51 -1.50 -5.25
N TRP A 15 -4.43 -2.38 -4.85
CA TRP A 15 -4.13 -3.76 -4.46
C TRP A 15 -3.31 -4.50 -5.51
N TYR A 16 -3.83 -4.60 -6.73
CA TYR A 16 -3.19 -5.38 -7.79
C TYR A 16 -1.83 -4.81 -8.23
N PRO A 17 -1.67 -3.48 -8.44
CA PRO A 17 -0.36 -2.89 -8.70
C PRO A 17 0.70 -3.16 -7.62
N LEU A 18 0.33 -3.08 -6.34
CA LEU A 18 1.26 -3.32 -5.23
C LEU A 18 1.59 -4.80 -5.13
N TYR A 19 0.59 -5.68 -5.18
CA TYR A 19 0.79 -7.12 -5.19
C TYR A 19 1.72 -7.54 -6.34
N ALA A 20 1.48 -7.06 -7.56
CA ALA A 20 2.32 -7.34 -8.71
C ALA A 20 3.77 -6.82 -8.52
N TYR A 21 3.94 -5.69 -7.83
CA TYR A 21 5.27 -5.18 -7.47
C TYR A 21 5.98 -6.10 -6.48
N VAL A 22 5.31 -6.54 -5.41
CA VAL A 22 5.88 -7.48 -4.42
C VAL A 22 6.21 -8.83 -5.08
N ARG A 23 5.32 -9.35 -5.93
CA ARG A 23 5.58 -10.58 -6.73
C ARG A 23 6.81 -10.45 -7.61
N ARG A 24 7.06 -9.27 -8.18
CA ARG A 24 8.24 -8.99 -9.00
C ARG A 24 9.55 -8.92 -8.20
N GLN A 25 9.48 -8.77 -6.88
CA GLN A 25 10.66 -8.82 -6.01
C GLN A 25 11.08 -10.25 -5.63
N GLY A 26 10.35 -11.28 -6.11
CA GLY A 26 10.70 -12.69 -5.86
C GLY A 26 9.91 -13.35 -4.73
N HIS A 27 8.99 -12.62 -4.08
CA HIS A 27 8.11 -13.18 -3.07
C HIS A 27 7.14 -14.21 -3.65
N SER A 28 6.83 -15.23 -2.84
CA SER A 28 5.83 -16.23 -3.19
C SER A 28 4.43 -15.58 -3.33
N PRO A 29 3.47 -16.24 -4.01
CA PRO A 29 2.11 -15.74 -4.09
C PRO A 29 1.49 -15.43 -2.73
N HIS A 30 1.74 -16.28 -1.75
CA HIS A 30 1.19 -16.17 -0.40
C HIS A 30 1.84 -14.99 0.34
N ASP A 31 3.18 -14.94 0.37
CA ASP A 31 3.90 -13.85 1.04
C ASP A 31 3.56 -12.50 0.42
N ALA A 32 3.45 -12.41 -0.91
CA ALA A 32 3.09 -11.17 -1.57
C ALA A 32 1.66 -10.71 -1.21
N GLN A 33 0.75 -11.65 -0.98
CA GLN A 33 -0.61 -11.35 -0.55
C GLN A 33 -0.64 -10.85 0.90
N ASP A 34 0.09 -11.54 1.79
CA ASP A 34 0.21 -11.18 3.21
C ASP A 34 0.90 -9.82 3.38
N LEU A 35 2.04 -9.60 2.73
CA LEU A 35 2.77 -8.32 2.73
C LEU A 35 1.90 -7.17 2.21
N THR A 36 1.07 -7.42 1.19
CA THR A 36 0.16 -6.40 0.67
C THR A 36 -0.96 -6.10 1.68
N GLN A 37 -1.52 -7.11 2.36
CA GLN A 37 -2.52 -6.91 3.42
C GLN A 37 -1.94 -6.11 4.59
N GLU A 38 -0.79 -6.56 5.10
CA GLU A 38 -0.07 -5.94 6.22
C GLU A 38 0.30 -4.47 5.90
N PHE A 39 0.79 -4.21 4.68
CA PHE A 39 1.07 -2.85 4.22
C PHE A 39 -0.16 -1.95 4.30
N PHE A 40 -1.31 -2.40 3.78
CA PHE A 40 -2.54 -1.62 3.89
C PHE A 40 -2.97 -1.46 5.36
N ALA A 41 -2.91 -2.51 6.18
CA ALA A 41 -3.26 -2.44 7.60
C ALA A 41 -2.44 -1.37 8.33
N ARG A 42 -1.12 -1.34 8.12
CA ARG A 42 -0.22 -0.32 8.70
C ARG A 42 -0.45 1.07 8.13
N LEU A 43 -0.72 1.19 6.83
CA LEU A 43 -1.06 2.46 6.18
C LEU A 43 -2.32 3.09 6.77
N LEU A 44 -3.31 2.25 7.12
CA LEU A 44 -4.54 2.66 7.79
C LEU A 44 -4.31 3.02 9.25
N ALA A 45 -3.54 2.20 9.98
CA ALA A 45 -3.24 2.43 11.39
C ALA A 45 -2.48 3.74 11.62
N LYS A 46 -1.56 4.09 10.71
CA LYS A 46 -0.77 5.33 10.81
C LYS A 46 -1.49 6.59 10.30
N ASN A 47 -2.75 6.47 9.83
CA ASN A 47 -3.57 7.59 9.35
C ASN A 47 -2.86 8.51 8.32
N TYR A 48 -1.92 7.99 7.53
CA TYR A 48 -1.15 8.76 6.53
C TYR A 48 -2.03 9.45 5.48
N LEU A 49 -3.28 9.01 5.36
CA LEU A 49 -4.27 9.55 4.43
C LEU A 49 -4.91 10.86 4.89
N GLY A 50 -4.67 11.28 6.14
CA GLY A 50 -5.11 12.58 6.65
C GLY A 50 -4.36 13.75 6.01
N ASP A 51 -3.06 13.57 5.72
CA ASP A 51 -2.17 14.64 5.21
C ASP A 51 -1.78 14.48 3.73
N VAL A 52 -2.04 13.33 3.11
CA VAL A 52 -1.66 13.13 1.71
C VAL A 52 -2.68 13.80 0.79
N ASP A 53 -2.28 14.97 0.28
CA ASP A 53 -2.91 15.66 -0.83
C ASP A 53 -3.09 14.70 -2.01
N ARG A 54 -4.36 14.39 -2.30
CA ARG A 54 -4.80 13.42 -3.32
C ARG A 54 -4.57 13.90 -4.76
N SER A 55 -3.82 14.99 -4.98
CA SER A 55 -3.43 15.38 -6.33
C SER A 55 -2.75 14.18 -7.02
N LYS A 56 -3.41 13.67 -8.08
CA LYS A 56 -3.32 12.30 -8.62
C LYS A 56 -1.90 11.75 -8.92
N GLY A 57 -0.87 12.60 -8.91
CA GLY A 57 0.54 12.23 -9.12
C GLY A 57 1.32 11.91 -7.84
N ARG A 58 1.13 12.67 -6.75
CA ARG A 58 1.93 12.49 -5.52
C ARG A 58 1.54 11.23 -4.75
N PHE A 59 0.25 10.86 -4.78
CA PHE A 59 -0.25 9.71 -4.05
C PHE A 59 0.38 8.38 -4.52
N ARG A 60 0.55 8.19 -5.84
CA ARG A 60 1.15 6.97 -6.39
C ARG A 60 2.61 6.81 -5.97
N SER A 61 3.39 7.88 -6.12
CA SER A 61 4.80 7.91 -5.72
C SER A 61 4.96 7.72 -4.22
N PHE A 62 4.09 8.36 -3.42
CA PHE A 62 4.04 8.17 -1.97
C PHE A 62 3.76 6.71 -1.58
N LEU A 63 2.76 6.08 -2.22
CA LEU A 63 2.41 4.69 -1.96
C LEU A 63 3.57 3.74 -2.29
N LEU A 64 4.21 3.95 -3.43
CA LEU A 64 5.32 3.12 -3.86
C LEU A 64 6.55 3.30 -2.96
N ALA A 65 6.88 4.54 -2.58
CA ALA A 65 7.94 4.82 -1.62
C ALA A 65 7.64 4.16 -0.26
N SER A 66 6.42 4.33 0.25
CA SER A 66 5.98 3.72 1.51
C SER A 66 6.04 2.19 1.47
N LEU A 67 5.64 1.57 0.35
CA LEU A 67 5.74 0.11 0.18
C LEU A 67 7.20 -0.35 0.17
N LYS A 68 8.09 0.36 -0.52
CA LYS A 68 9.53 0.05 -0.51
C LYS A 68 10.13 0.12 0.89
N HIS A 69 9.80 1.17 1.65
CA HIS A 69 10.23 1.30 3.04
C HIS A 69 9.66 0.18 3.93
N PHE A 70 8.39 -0.17 3.74
CA PHE A 70 7.76 -1.28 4.46
C PHE A 70 8.47 -2.62 4.18
N LEU A 71 8.72 -2.94 2.90
CA LEU A 71 9.39 -4.18 2.51
C LEU A 71 10.85 -4.23 3.01
N ALA A 72 11.56 -3.10 2.98
CA ALA A 72 12.92 -3.01 3.51
C ALA A 72 12.97 -3.21 5.03
N ASN A 73 11.96 -2.75 5.78
CA ASN A 73 11.89 -2.90 7.23
C ASN A 73 11.41 -4.30 7.67
N GLU A 74 10.81 -5.09 6.78
CA GLU A 74 10.48 -6.51 7.03
C GLU A 74 11.65 -7.45 6.66
N TRP A 75 12.72 -6.90 6.06
CA TRP A 75 13.94 -7.63 5.71
C TRP A 75 15.09 -7.44 6.72
N ASP A 76 14.84 -6.75 7.85
CA ASP A 76 15.79 -6.57 8.96
C ASP A 76 15.47 -7.54 10.12
#